data_AF-A0A7C3XIJ9-F1
#
_entry.id   AF-A0A7C3XIJ9-F1
#
_cell.length_a   1.000
_cell.length_b   1.000
_cell.length_c   1.000
_cell.angle_alpha   90.00
_cell.angle_beta   90.00
_cell.angle_gamma   90.00
#
_symmetry.space_group_name_H-M   'P 1'
#
loop_
_entity.id
_entity.type
_entity.pdbx_description
1 polymer ?
#
loop_
_entity_poly.entity_id
_entity_poly.type
_entity_poly.pdbx_seq_one_letter_code
_entity_poly.pdbx_strand_id
1 'polypeptide(L)'
;MQKNFKTCSAGCEFFRCEQRSLIQRGSSAYCRFADDDCTPASCKYARCVKGRLLPNGVCGLTLKAREIEVKPEELLDPMEIPEKFVRKVRIKKNIDYL
;
A
#
# COMPACT_ATOMS: atom_id res chain seq x y z
N MET A 1 5.85 -16.15 16.38
CA MET A 1 4.96 -15.12 16.96
C MET A 1 3.76 -14.91 16.04
N GLN A 2 2.54 -15.24 16.47
CA GLN A 2 1.34 -14.95 15.68
C GLN A 2 1.02 -13.46 15.81
N LYS A 3 1.37 -12.65 14.81
CA LYS A 3 0.93 -11.24 14.75
C LYS A 3 -0.57 -11.25 14.46
N ASN A 4 -1.37 -10.74 15.40
CA ASN A 4 -2.80 -10.60 15.22
C ASN A 4 -3.07 -9.34 14.37
N PHE A 5 -3.30 -9.54 13.07
CA PHE A 5 -3.58 -8.44 12.14
C PHE A 5 -5.07 -8.14 12.13
N LYS A 6 -5.46 -6.86 12.15
CA LYS A 6 -6.88 -6.50 12.07
C LYS A 6 -7.35 -6.58 10.61
N THR A 7 -8.51 -7.19 10.41
CA THR A 7 -9.20 -7.20 9.12
C THR A 7 -9.97 -5.90 8.91
N CYS A 8 -10.23 -5.54 7.66
CA CYS A 8 -11.11 -4.43 7.34
C CYS A 8 -12.58 -4.83 7.58
N SER A 9 -13.35 -3.89 8.13
CA SER A 9 -14.79 -4.06 8.40
C SER A 9 -15.61 -2.98 7.70
N ALA A 10 -16.88 -3.28 7.43
CA ALA A 10 -17.81 -2.33 6.81
C ALA A 10 -18.13 -1.13 7.72
N GLY A 11 -17.92 -1.27 9.04
CA GLY A 11 -18.04 -0.20 10.03
C GLY A 11 -16.79 0.69 10.17
N CYS A 12 -15.71 0.41 9.43
CA CYS A 12 -14.53 1.25 9.45
C CYS A 12 -14.83 2.63 8.85
N GLU A 13 -14.39 3.71 9.50
CA GLU A 13 -14.57 5.09 9.04
C GLU A 13 -14.02 5.34 7.61
N PHE A 14 -13.02 4.57 7.19
CA PHE A 14 -12.38 4.65 5.87
C PHE A 14 -12.98 3.69 4.84
N PHE A 15 -13.91 2.83 5.22
CA PHE A 15 -14.54 1.88 4.31
C PHE A 15 -15.60 2.56 3.45
N ARG A 16 -15.59 2.29 2.16
CA ARG A 16 -16.62 2.72 1.20
C ARG A 16 -16.98 1.55 0.30
N CYS A 17 -18.27 1.42 0.00
CA CYS A 17 -18.79 0.53 -1.03
C CYS A 17 -18.90 1.32 -2.33
N GLU A 18 -18.13 0.96 -3.36
CA GLU A 18 -18.15 1.66 -4.66
C GLU A 18 -19.50 1.53 -5.36
N GLN A 19 -20.16 0.37 -5.21
CA GLN A 19 -21.49 0.09 -5.74
C GLN A 19 -22.62 0.81 -4.96
N ARG A 20 -22.29 1.57 -3.90
CA ARG A 20 -23.24 2.34 -3.05
C ARG A 20 -24.44 1.54 -2.55
N SER A 21 -24.28 0.22 -2.43
CA SER A 21 -25.36 -0.72 -2.11
C SER A 21 -25.36 -1.16 -0.65
N LEU A 22 -24.41 -0.65 0.13
CA LEU A 22 -24.30 -0.92 1.56
C LEU A 22 -25.43 -0.24 2.35
N ILE A 23 -26.07 -1.00 3.23
CA ILE A 23 -27.03 -0.54 4.25
C ILE A 23 -26.60 -1.09 5.61
N GLN A 24 -26.86 -0.35 6.68
CA GLN A 24 -26.77 -0.87 8.05
C GLN A 24 -28.12 -1.47 8.48
N ARG A 25 -28.13 -2.74 8.87
CA ARG A 25 -29.27 -3.45 9.46
C ARG A 25 -28.96 -3.75 10.92
N GLY A 26 -29.23 -2.78 11.80
CA GLY A 26 -28.86 -2.88 13.20
C GLY A 26 -27.34 -2.90 13.37
N SER A 27 -26.78 -4.02 13.85
CA SER A 27 -25.34 -4.21 14.01
C SER A 27 -24.64 -4.82 12.79
N SER A 28 -25.39 -5.33 11.80
CA SER A 28 -24.82 -5.94 10.60
C SER A 28 -24.84 -4.99 9.40
N ALA A 29 -23.82 -5.14 8.57
CA ALA A 29 -23.68 -4.41 7.32
C ALA A 29 -24.21 -5.29 6.18
N TYR A 30 -25.18 -4.81 5.41
CA TYR A 30 -25.90 -5.56 4.38
C TYR A 30 -25.70 -4.97 2.99
N CYS A 31 -25.56 -5.81 1.96
CA CYS A 31 -25.44 -5.41 0.57
C CYS A 31 -26.75 -5.63 -0.18
N ARG A 32 -27.47 -4.56 -0.54
CA ARG A 32 -28.71 -4.64 -1.33
C ARG A 32 -28.54 -5.21 -2.74
N PHE A 33 -27.35 -5.11 -3.31
CA PHE A 33 -27.10 -5.53 -4.68
C PHE A 33 -26.92 -7.05 -4.80
N ALA A 34 -26.19 -7.65 -3.84
CA ALA A 34 -25.97 -9.08 -3.78
C ALA A 34 -27.04 -9.81 -2.95
N ASP A 35 -27.86 -9.05 -2.21
CA ASP A 35 -28.82 -9.55 -1.24
C ASP A 35 -28.17 -10.44 -0.16
N ASP A 36 -26.98 -10.02 0.31
CA ASP A 36 -26.13 -10.78 1.23
C ASP A 36 -25.39 -9.84 2.21
N ASP A 37 -24.79 -10.41 3.26
CA ASP A 37 -23.98 -9.69 4.23
C ASP A 37 -22.72 -9.08 3.59
N CYS A 38 -22.38 -7.87 4.03
CA CYS A 38 -21.22 -7.16 3.52
C CYS A 38 -19.94 -7.68 4.14
N THR A 39 -19.15 -8.42 3.36
CA THR A 39 -17.82 -8.93 3.72
C THR A 39 -16.71 -8.22 2.95
N PRO A 40 -16.04 -7.20 3.54
CA PRO A 40 -15.01 -6.42 2.84
C PRO A 40 -13.86 -7.25 2.24
N ALA A 41 -13.53 -8.39 2.86
CA ALA A 41 -12.44 -9.26 2.42
C ALA A 41 -12.71 -9.95 1.07
N SER A 42 -13.97 -10.25 0.75
CA SER A 42 -14.37 -10.96 -0.48
C SER A 42 -15.13 -10.08 -1.47
N CYS A 43 -15.51 -8.86 -1.08
CA CYS A 43 -16.31 -7.98 -1.92
C CYS A 43 -15.46 -7.20 -2.92
N LYS A 44 -15.71 -7.39 -4.22
CA LYS A 44 -15.02 -6.66 -5.30
C LYS A 44 -15.24 -5.14 -5.29
N TYR A 45 -16.31 -4.68 -4.63
CA TYR A 45 -16.67 -3.27 -4.51
C TYR A 45 -16.22 -2.65 -3.17
N ALA A 46 -15.51 -3.42 -2.34
CA ALA A 46 -14.96 -2.94 -1.09
C ALA A 46 -13.75 -2.04 -1.38
N ARG A 47 -13.81 -0.79 -0.89
CA ARG A 47 -12.70 0.15 -1.01
C ARG A 47 -12.36 0.78 0.34
N CYS A 48 -11.07 0.83 0.64
CA CYS A 48 -10.55 1.70 1.67
C CYS A 48 -10.13 3.03 1.01
N VAL A 49 -10.65 4.16 1.49
CA VAL A 49 -10.27 5.48 0.93
C VAL A 49 -8.79 5.79 1.09
N LYS A 50 -8.12 5.19 2.09
CA LYS A 50 -6.67 5.28 2.31
C LYS A 50 -5.86 4.28 1.47
N GLY A 51 -6.51 3.41 0.68
CA GLY A 51 -5.83 2.39 -0.13
C GLY A 51 -5.15 1.31 0.70
N ARG A 52 -5.68 0.97 1.89
CA ARG A 52 -5.07 0.01 2.83
C ARG A 52 -5.84 -1.29 3.01
N LEU A 53 -6.83 -1.58 2.17
CA LEU A 53 -7.47 -2.89 2.13
C LEU A 53 -6.62 -3.81 1.25
N LEU A 54 -6.06 -4.86 1.84
CA LEU A 54 -5.27 -5.85 1.09
C LEU A 54 -6.18 -6.94 0.50
N PRO A 55 -5.72 -7.69 -0.53
CA PRO A 55 -6.51 -8.74 -1.17
C PRO A 55 -6.99 -9.85 -0.23
N ASN A 56 -6.27 -10.10 0.87
CA ASN A 56 -6.63 -11.06 1.91
C ASN A 56 -7.57 -10.46 2.98
N GLY A 57 -8.09 -9.25 2.78
CA GLY A 57 -8.96 -8.54 3.72
C GLY A 57 -8.25 -7.89 4.91
N VAL A 58 -6.91 -8.00 5.00
CA VAL A 58 -6.14 -7.40 6.10
C VAL A 58 -6.02 -5.89 5.91
N CYS A 59 -6.12 -5.15 7.01
CA CYS A 59 -5.90 -3.71 7.02
C CYS A 59 -4.40 -3.40 7.06
N GLY A 60 -3.87 -2.85 5.96
CA GLY A 60 -2.48 -2.43 5.82
C GLY A 60 -2.04 -1.36 6.82
N LEU A 61 -2.97 -0.64 7.48
CA LEU A 61 -2.63 0.27 8.59
C LEU A 61 -2.13 -0.47 9.84
N THR A 62 -2.38 -1.78 9.93
CA THR A 62 -1.92 -2.61 11.06
C THR A 62 -0.63 -3.36 10.77
N LEU A 63 -0.14 -3.29 9.53
CA LEU A 63 1.15 -3.87 9.17
C LEU A 63 2.26 -2.90 9.56
N LYS A 64 3.14 -3.36 10.47
CA LYS A 64 4.44 -2.72 10.64
C LYS A 64 5.33 -3.10 9.45
N ALA A 65 5.91 -2.11 8.79
CA ALA A 65 6.95 -2.33 7.80
C ALA A 65 8.11 -3.12 8.43
N ARG A 66 8.72 -4.02 7.67
CA ARG A 66 9.99 -4.60 8.10
C ARG A 66 11.07 -3.57 7.77
N GLU A 67 11.81 -3.14 8.77
CA GLU A 67 13.07 -2.43 8.57
C GLU A 67 14.08 -3.47 8.13
N ILE A 68 14.60 -3.30 6.91
CA ILE A 68 15.73 -4.08 6.40
C ILE A 68 16.90 -3.09 6.43
N GLU A 69 17.95 -3.42 7.18
CA GLU A 69 19.20 -2.68 7.12
C GLU A 69 19.87 -3.00 5.78
N VAL A 70 19.62 -2.15 4.78
CA VAL A 70 20.32 -2.23 3.50
C VAL A 70 21.64 -1.49 3.64
N LYS A 71 22.76 -2.18 3.46
CA LYS A 71 24.07 -1.52 3.44
C LYS A 71 24.18 -0.66 2.18
N PRO A 72 24.73 0.57 2.28
CA PRO A 72 24.88 1.47 1.12
C PRO A 72 25.64 0.83 -0.06
N GLU A 73 26.55 -0.11 0.22
CA GLU A 73 27.33 -0.83 -0.80
C GLU A 73 26.48 -1.68 -1.77
N GLU A 74 25.29 -2.11 -1.36
CA GLU A 74 24.40 -2.97 -2.16
C GLU A 74 23.44 -2.18 -3.08
N LEU A 75 23.41 -0.84 -2.95
CA LEU A 75 22.53 0.05 -3.73
C LEU A 75 23.24 0.76 -4.89
N LEU A 76 24.56 0.54 -5.03
CA LEU A 76 25.32 1.01 -6.18
C LEU A 76 25.16 0.01 -7.33
N ASP A 77 23.96 -0.08 -7.90
CA ASP A 77 23.90 -0.34 -9.34
C ASP A 77 24.28 0.99 -9.98
N PRO A 78 25.47 1.11 -10.59
CA PRO A 78 25.73 2.26 -11.42
C PRO A 78 24.65 2.20 -12.49
N MET A 79 23.68 3.11 -12.46
CA MET A 79 22.81 3.30 -13.61
C MET A 79 23.78 3.56 -14.76
N GLU A 80 23.96 2.59 -15.64
CA GLU A 80 24.76 2.75 -16.84
C GLU A 80 24.09 3.85 -17.63
N ILE A 81 24.60 5.08 -17.48
CA ILE A 81 24.15 6.20 -18.26
C ILE A 81 24.49 5.82 -19.70
N PRO A 82 23.48 5.63 -20.59
CA PRO A 82 23.77 5.24 -21.95
C PRO A 82 24.74 6.26 -22.55
N GLU A 83 25.79 5.82 -23.24
CA GLU A 83 26.90 6.67 -23.71
C GLU A 83 26.44 7.95 -24.45
N LYS A 84 25.24 7.89 -25.03
CA LYS A 84 24.54 8.98 -25.72
C LYS A 84 24.27 10.20 -24.82
N PHE A 85 24.20 10.03 -23.50
CA PHE A 85 23.92 11.07 -22.50
C PHE A 85 25.18 11.58 -21.77
N VAL A 86 26.37 11.05 -22.07
CA VAL A 86 27.64 11.44 -21.41
C VAL A 86 28.17 12.81 -21.89
N ARG A 87 27.52 13.43 -22.88
CA ARG A 87 27.97 14.71 -23.44
C ARG A 87 27.54 15.88 -22.54
N LYS A 88 28.52 16.38 -21.78
CA LYS A 88 28.58 17.62 -20.98
C LYS A 88 28.15 17.51 -19.51
N VAL A 89 28.91 16.76 -18.71
CA VAL A 89 29.13 17.13 -17.30
C VAL A 89 30.57 17.64 -17.17
N ARG A 90 30.76 18.96 -17.16
CA ARG A 90 32.03 19.58 -16.75
C ARG A 90 32.10 19.53 -15.21
N ILE A 91 32.54 18.41 -14.66
CA ILE A 91 32.92 18.36 -13.24
C ILE A 91 34.32 19.01 -13.16
N LYS A 92 34.39 20.27 -12.72
CA LYS A 92 35.65 20.83 -12.21
C LYS A 92 35.98 20.08 -10.92
N LYS A 93 36.86 19.08 -10.99
CA LYS A 93 37.52 18.55 -9.80
C LYS A 93 38.59 19.57 -9.39
N ASN A 94 38.32 20.35 -8.34
CA ASN A 94 39.37 20.86 -7.47
C ASN A 94 39.20 20.12 -6.14
N ILE A 95 39.99 19.08 -5.95
CA ILE A 95 40.26 18.52 -4.64
C ILE A 95 41.78 18.35 -4.61
N ASP A 96 42.45 19.42 -4.20
CA ASP A 96 43.83 19.35 -3.73
C ASP A 96 43.74 19.01 -2.24
N TYR A 97 44.13 17.80 -1.88
CA TYR A 97 44.56 17.46 -0.53
C TYR A 97 46.01 16.99 -0.64
N LEU A 98 46.94 17.93 -0.45
CA LEU A 98 48.27 17.75 0.16
C LEU A 98 48.82 19.14 0.51
#